data_AF-A0A485BPA8-F1
#
_entry.id   AF-A0A485BPA8-F1
#
_cell.length_a   1.000
_cell.length_b   1.000
_cell.length_c   1.000
_cell.angle_alpha   90.00
_cell.angle_beta   90.00
_cell.angle_gamma   90.00
#
_symmetry.space_group_name_H-M   'P 1'
#
loop_
_entity.id
_entity.type
_entity.pdbx_description
1 polymer ?
#
loop_
_entity_poly.entity_id
_entity_poly.type
_entity_poly.pdbx_seq_one_letter_code
_entity_poly.pdbx_strand_id
1 'polypeptide(L)' 'MRAIVSQIQPYCRRLWSPVLMMTLFRQRLEAYGFSGMLGSLWPVVPESSLITLAQQ' A
#
# COMPACT_ATOMS: atom_id res chain seq x y z
N MET A 1 7.20 10.60 8.82
CA MET A 1 6.10 9.62 8.63
C MET A 1 5.09 9.66 9.76
N ARG A 2 5.45 9.32 11.01
CA ARG A 2 4.51 9.33 12.14
C ARG A 2 3.72 10.63 12.29
N ALA A 3 4.40 11.78 12.18
CA ALA A 3 3.79 13.11 12.24
C ALA A 3 2.77 13.40 11.11
N ILE A 4 2.99 12.84 9.92
CA ILE A 4 2.08 12.99 8.77
C ILE A 4 0.86 12.09 8.98
N VAL A 5 1.09 10.82 9.33
CA VAL A 5 0.02 9.84 9.59
C VAL A 5 -0.89 10.31 10.73
N SER A 6 -0.33 10.86 11.81
CA SER A 6 -1.12 11.36 12.95
C SER A 6 -1.98 12.57 12.61
N GLN A 7 -1.60 13.39 11.61
CA GLN A 7 -2.41 14.52 11.18
C GLN A 7 -3.54 14.12 10.23
N ILE A 8 -3.37 13.03 9.47
CA ILE A 8 -4.35 12.59 8.46
C ILE A 8 -5.35 11.56 9.03
N GLN A 9 -4.93 10.72 9.98
CA GLN A 9 -5.78 9.68 10.60
C GLN A 9 -7.14 10.16 11.12
N PRO A 10 -7.28 11.37 11.70
CA PRO A 10 -8.59 11.86 12.15
C PRO A 10 -9.61 12.04 11.01
N TYR A 11 -9.12 12.24 9.78
CA TYR A 11 -9.93 12.56 8.60
C TYR A 11 -10.04 11.38 7.63
N CYS A 12 -9.10 10.43 7.68
CA CYS A 12 -9.07 9.28 6.78
C CYS A 12 -8.90 7.98 7.58
N ARG A 13 -9.90 7.08 7.48
CA ARG A 13 -9.85 5.75 8.12
C ARG A 13 -8.82 4.81 7.50
N ARG A 14 -8.49 4.99 6.21
CA ARG A 14 -7.57 4.13 5.47
C ARG A 14 -6.58 4.99 4.70
N LEU A 15 -5.30 4.66 4.84
CA LEU A 15 -4.21 5.32 4.15
C LEU A 15 -3.57 4.32 3.18
N TRP A 16 -3.28 4.80 1.97
CA TRP A 16 -2.63 4.04 0.92
C TRP A 16 -1.31 4.73 0.57
N SER A 17 -0.24 3.96 0.45
CA SER A 17 1.06 4.51 0.04
C SER A 17 1.24 4.33 -1.47
N PRO A 18 1.32 5.41 -2.27
CA PRO A 18 1.68 5.31 -3.67
C PRO A 18 3.18 5.08 -3.82
N VAL A 19 3.53 4.15 -4.70
CA VAL A 19 4.87 3.83 -5.18
C VAL A 19 5.79 3.19 -4.14
N LEU A 20 5.60 1.89 -3.93
CA LEU A 20 6.61 1.03 -3.32
C LEU A 20 7.56 0.46 -4.41
N MET A 21 8.79 0.97 -4.50
CA MET A 21 9.82 0.41 -5.40
C MET A 21 10.76 -0.60 -4.72
N MET A 22 10.81 -0.65 -3.38
CA MET A 22 11.74 -1.51 -2.63
C MET A 22 11.07 -2.22 -1.45
N THR A 23 11.40 -3.49 -1.23
CA THR A 23 10.93 -4.32 -0.11
C THR A 23 11.24 -3.72 1.26
N LEU A 24 12.35 -2.97 1.38
CA LEU A 24 12.75 -2.30 2.61
C LEU A 24 11.75 -1.22 3.07
N PHE A 25 11.00 -0.62 2.14
CA PHE A 25 9.94 0.34 2.49
C PHE A 25 8.65 -0.33 2.96
N ARG A 26 8.40 -1.59 2.53
CA ARG A 26 7.22 -2.35 2.95
C ARG A 26 7.16 -2.50 4.47
N GLN A 27 8.26 -2.96 5.07
CA GLN A 27 8.35 -3.20 6.51
C GLN A 27 8.16 -1.91 7.32
N ARG A 28 8.64 -0.77 6.80
CA ARG A 28 8.44 0.53 7.46
C ARG A 28 6.99 0.99 7.40
N LEU A 29 6.28 0.74 6.30
CA LEU A 29 4.87 1.14 6.15
C LEU A 29 3.92 0.26 6.96
N GLU A 30 4.21 -1.04 7.10
CA GLU A 30 3.46 -1.94 7.98
C GLU A 30 3.45 -1.41 9.43
N ALA A 31 4.58 -0.88 9.91
CA ALA A 31 4.68 -0.26 11.24
C ALA A 31 3.83 1.01 11.44
N TYR A 32 3.30 1.61 10.37
CA TYR A 32 2.45 2.81 10.42
C TYR A 32 0.97 2.54 10.13
N GLY A 33 0.57 1.27 9.93
CA GLY A 33 -0.85 0.90 9.79
C GLY A 33 -1.49 1.29 8.46
N PHE A 34 -0.70 1.39 7.38
CA PHE A 34 -1.25 1.58 6.04
C PHE A 34 -2.15 0.40 5.66
N SER A 35 -3.31 0.69 5.05
CA SER A 35 -4.30 -0.33 4.67
C SER A 35 -4.01 -0.99 3.33
N GLY A 36 -3.15 -0.38 2.53
CA GLY A 36 -2.80 -0.86 1.20
C GLY A 36 -1.58 -0.12 0.67
N MET A 37 -0.93 -0.72 -0.31
CA MET A 37 0.23 -0.17 -0.99
C MET A 37 0.00 -0.34 -2.49
N LEU A 38 0.36 0.67 -3.26
CA LEU A 38 0.33 0.65 -4.71
C LEU A 38 1.76 0.89 -5.20
N GLY A 39 2.18 0.28 -6.31
CA GLY A 39 3.50 0.55 -6.87
C GLY A 39 4.03 -0.60 -7.70
N SER A 40 5.23 -0.43 -8.24
CA SER A 40 5.87 -1.38 -9.15
C SER A 40 6.16 -2.76 -8.55
N LEU A 41 6.05 -2.91 -7.22
CA LEU A 41 6.07 -4.22 -6.57
C LEU A 41 4.84 -5.09 -6.88
N TRP A 42 3.73 -4.49 -7.30
CA TRP A 42 2.56 -5.20 -7.80
C TRP A 42 2.48 -4.98 -9.33
N PRO A 43 2.59 -6.05 -10.15
CA PRO A 43 2.52 -5.90 -11.58
C PRO A 43 1.13 -5.43 -12.03
N VAL A 44 1.09 -4.54 -13.02
CA VAL A 44 -0.17 -4.18 -13.68
C VAL A 44 -0.60 -5.39 -14.50
N VAL A 45 -1.77 -5.94 -14.19
CA VAL A 45 -2.34 -7.08 -14.90
C VAL A 45 -3.56 -6.65 -15.72
N PRO A 46 -3.82 -7.28 -16.86
CA PRO A 46 -5.06 -7.09 -17.60
C PRO A 46 -6.27 -7.58 -16.79
N GLU A 47 -7.44 -7.02 -17.06
CA GLU A 47 -8.68 -7.31 -16.34
C GLU A 47 -9.00 -8.82 -16.30
N SER A 48 -8.76 -9.52 -17.41
CA SER A 48 -8.93 -10.97 -17.56
C SER A 48 -8.14 -11.79 -16.52
N SER A 49 -7.06 -11.22 -15.97
CA SER A 49 -6.17 -11.89 -15.02
C SER A 49 -6.40 -11.46 -13.58
N LEU A 50 -7.34 -10.54 -13.29
CA LEU A 50 -7.61 -10.08 -11.92
C LEU A 50 -8.02 -11.21 -10.97
N ILE A 51 -8.78 -12.19 -11.46
CA ILE A 51 -9.26 -13.32 -10.66
C ILE A 51 -8.07 -14.17 -10.15
N THR A 52 -7.00 -14.26 -10.94
CA THR A 52 -5.81 -15.02 -10.57
C THR A 52 -4.92 -14.32 -9.53
N LEU A 53 -5.06 -13.00 -9.35
CA LEU A 53 -4.30 -12.27 -8.33
C LEU A 53 -4.72 -12.63 -6.90
N ALA A 54 -6.00 -12.93 -6.67
CA ALA A 54 -6.52 -13.27 -5.33
C ALA A 54 -6.19 -14.72 -4.91
N GLN A 55 -5.63 -15.52 -5.81
CA GLN A 55 -5.32 -16.94 -5.60
C GLN A 55 -3.84 -17.20 -5.29
N GLN A 56 -3.00 -16.15 -5.22
CA GLN A 56 -1.60 -16.22 -4.80
C GLN A 56 -1.45 -15.88 -3.31
#